data_AF-A0A4R1GJ64-F1
#
_entry.id   AF-A0A4R1GJ64-F1
#
_cell.length_a   1.000
_cell.length_b   1.000
_cell.length_c   1.000
_cell.angle_alpha   90.00
_cell.angle_beta   90.00
_cell.angle_gamma   90.00
#
_symmetry.space_group_name_H-M   'P 1'
#
loop_
_entity.id
_entity.type
_entity.pdbx_description
1 polymer ?
#
loop_
_entity_poly.entity_id
_entity_poly.type
_entity_poly.pdbx_seq_one_letter_code
_entity_poly.pdbx_strand_id
1 'polypeptide(L)'
;MPNTFTRPTKSPHLLLLTLLACTTGQATAQDISVSMAECAAIYDVLAESAGYQGKPDDQIQRMQAVSTEFKIHAVPRAETEGKADPDQFIAQIYADKRLYWAERWFDSSDFSFLANFSENIEWTKYCASMGKHYGVLPLK
;
A
#
# COMPACT_ATOMS: atom_id res chain seq x y z
N MET A 1 27.53 63.07 -50.03
CA MET A 1 26.74 63.09 -48.78
C MET A 1 25.38 62.44 -49.07
N PRO A 2 24.80 61.56 -48.22
CA PRO A 2 25.37 60.55 -47.35
C PRO A 2 24.98 59.10 -47.75
N ASN A 3 25.69 58.15 -47.14
CA ASN A 3 25.47 56.71 -47.08
C ASN A 3 24.03 56.28 -46.77
N THR A 4 23.62 55.10 -47.25
CA THR A 4 23.12 54.07 -46.32
C THR A 4 23.23 52.65 -46.88
N PHE A 5 24.04 51.89 -46.15
CA PHE A 5 24.26 50.47 -46.21
C PHE A 5 23.19 49.79 -45.34
N THR A 6 22.44 48.82 -45.86
CA THR A 6 21.73 47.85 -44.99
C THR A 6 21.94 46.44 -45.53
N ARG A 7 22.49 45.61 -44.65
CA ARG A 7 22.86 44.20 -44.83
C ARG A 7 21.64 43.28 -44.71
N PRO A 8 21.75 42.04 -45.24
CA PRO A 8 20.71 41.02 -45.14
C PRO A 8 20.56 40.47 -43.72
N THR A 9 19.32 40.32 -43.26
CA THR A 9 18.96 39.66 -42.01
C THR A 9 19.00 38.14 -42.18
N LYS A 10 20.04 37.52 -41.64
CA LYS A 10 20.10 36.07 -41.43
C LYS A 10 19.05 35.71 -40.39
N SER A 11 18.14 34.79 -40.73
CA SER A 11 17.34 34.04 -39.76
C SER A 11 18.03 32.72 -39.47
N PRO A 12 18.61 32.55 -38.27
CA PRO A 12 18.85 31.25 -37.70
C PRO A 12 18.06 31.10 -36.40
N HIS A 13 17.82 29.85 -36.01
CA HIS A 13 17.25 29.43 -34.72
C HIS A 13 15.73 29.29 -34.68
N LEU A 14 15.22 28.38 -35.51
CA LEU A 14 14.08 27.53 -35.14
C LEU A 14 14.53 26.69 -33.92
N LEU A 15 14.35 27.26 -32.72
CA LEU A 15 14.63 26.63 -31.44
C LEU A 15 13.59 25.53 -31.23
N LEU A 16 13.98 24.30 -31.59
CA LEU A 16 13.27 23.07 -31.27
C LEU A 16 13.35 22.86 -29.75
N LEU A 17 12.39 23.45 -29.01
CA LEU A 17 12.16 23.14 -27.60
C LEU A 17 11.72 21.66 -27.52
N THR A 18 12.66 20.76 -27.33
CA THR A 18 12.41 19.41 -26.83
C THR A 18 11.84 19.55 -25.41
N LEU A 19 10.51 19.51 -25.29
CA LEU A 19 9.83 19.23 -24.03
C LEU A 19 10.33 17.88 -23.53
N LEU A 20 11.30 17.93 -22.64
CA LEU A 20 11.68 16.81 -21.79
C LEU A 20 10.51 16.55 -20.85
N ALA A 21 9.57 15.71 -21.29
CA ALA A 21 8.53 15.17 -20.44
C ALA A 21 9.20 14.31 -19.37
N CYS A 22 9.54 14.93 -18.23
CA CYS A 22 9.73 14.21 -16.99
C CYS A 22 8.41 13.53 -16.66
N THR A 23 8.22 12.30 -17.13
CA THR A 23 7.24 11.38 -16.57
C THR A 23 7.73 11.00 -15.18
N THR A 24 7.47 11.86 -14.20
CA THR A 24 7.50 11.46 -12.80
C THR A 24 6.43 10.39 -12.65
N GLY A 25 6.85 9.12 -12.60
CA GLY A 25 5.98 8.04 -12.17
C GLY A 25 5.51 8.37 -10.75
N GLN A 26 4.35 8.97 -10.63
CA GLN A 26 3.67 9.11 -9.36
C GLN A 26 3.29 7.69 -8.96
N ALA A 27 4.00 7.13 -7.98
CA ALA A 27 3.50 5.99 -7.23
C ALA A 27 2.14 6.43 -6.69
N THR A 28 1.06 5.93 -7.29
CA THR A 28 -0.29 6.26 -6.84
C THR A 28 -0.41 5.72 -5.43
N ALA A 29 -0.58 6.60 -4.45
CA ALA A 29 -0.82 6.20 -3.09
C ALA A 29 -1.99 5.20 -3.08
N GLN A 30 -1.77 4.03 -2.49
CA GLN A 30 -2.80 3.00 -2.38
C GLN A 30 -4.00 3.58 -1.63
N ASP A 31 -5.20 3.27 -2.11
CA ASP A 31 -6.46 3.61 -1.44
C ASP A 31 -6.44 3.13 0.02
N ILE A 32 -6.90 3.97 0.95
CA ILE A 32 -6.79 3.67 2.39
C ILE A 32 -7.61 2.43 2.73
N SER A 33 -8.76 2.23 2.08
CA SER A 33 -9.58 1.04 2.27
C SER A 33 -8.84 -0.25 1.89
N VAL A 34 -8.01 -0.21 0.84
CA VAL A 34 -7.17 -1.34 0.41
C VAL A 34 -6.07 -1.58 1.45
N SER A 35 -5.41 -0.53 1.94
CA SER A 35 -4.41 -0.66 3.01
C SER A 35 -4.98 -1.23 4.31
N MET A 36 -6.21 -0.85 4.68
CA MET A 36 -6.90 -1.40 5.85
C MET A 36 -7.21 -2.89 5.66
N ALA A 37 -7.73 -3.29 4.50
CA ALA A 37 -7.99 -4.70 4.18
C ALA A 37 -6.70 -5.54 4.17
N GLU A 38 -5.60 -4.97 3.68
CA GLU A 38 -4.28 -5.61 3.71
C GLU A 38 -3.77 -5.77 5.15
N CYS A 39 -3.93 -4.76 6.00
CA CYS A 39 -3.60 -4.88 7.42
C CYS A 39 -4.47 -5.92 8.13
N ALA A 40 -5.75 -6.04 7.78
CA ALA A 40 -6.59 -7.12 8.28
C ALA A 40 -6.03 -8.50 7.90
N ALA A 41 -5.65 -8.68 6.63
CA ALA A 41 -5.05 -9.92 6.16
C ALA A 41 -3.74 -10.26 6.90
N ILE A 42 -2.85 -9.28 7.09
CA ILE A 42 -1.59 -9.47 7.83
C ILE A 42 -1.85 -9.91 9.26
N TYR A 43 -2.74 -9.24 10.00
CA TYR A 43 -3.02 -9.61 11.39
C TYR A 43 -3.62 -11.02 11.52
N ASP A 44 -4.39 -11.45 10.52
CA ASP A 44 -4.94 -12.81 10.49
C ASP A 44 -3.85 -13.87 10.20
N VAL A 45 -2.93 -13.61 9.28
CA VAL A 45 -1.74 -14.46 9.05
C VAL A 45 -0.87 -14.53 10.31
N LEU A 46 -0.67 -13.40 10.99
CA LEU A 46 0.10 -13.34 12.23
C LEU A 46 -0.57 -14.15 13.34
N ALA A 47 -1.91 -14.11 13.44
CA ALA A 47 -2.65 -14.93 14.39
C ALA A 47 -2.48 -16.43 14.11
N GLU A 48 -2.57 -16.84 12.85
CA GLU A 48 -2.33 -18.22 12.43
C GLU A 48 -0.89 -18.66 12.74
N SER A 49 0.10 -17.83 12.40
CA SER A 49 1.51 -18.07 12.70
C SER A 49 1.76 -18.20 14.20
N ALA A 50 1.13 -17.34 15.02
CA ALA A 50 1.18 -17.41 16.46
C ALA A 50 0.60 -18.73 17.00
N GLY A 51 -0.47 -19.24 16.39
CA GLY A 51 -1.03 -20.56 16.68
C GLY A 51 -0.03 -21.69 16.42
N TYR A 52 0.61 -21.71 15.25
CA TYR A 52 1.63 -22.71 14.94
C TYR A 52 2.85 -22.64 15.88
N GLN A 53 3.16 -21.46 16.40
CA GLN A 53 4.25 -21.25 17.35
C GLN A 53 3.87 -21.54 18.81
N GLY A 54 2.62 -21.98 19.07
CA GLY A 54 2.15 -22.25 20.43
C GLY A 54 2.10 -21.00 21.31
N LYS A 55 1.82 -19.83 20.73
CA LYS A 55 1.60 -18.61 21.52
C LYS A 55 0.30 -18.70 22.34
N PRO A 56 0.19 -17.95 23.44
CA PRO A 56 -1.02 -17.93 24.26
C PRO A 56 -2.29 -17.57 23.46
N ASP A 57 -3.41 -18.21 23.79
CA ASP A 57 -4.70 -18.00 23.11
C ASP A 57 -5.17 -16.54 23.16
N ASP A 58 -4.92 -15.85 24.27
CA ASP A 58 -5.27 -14.43 24.41
C ASP A 58 -4.50 -13.54 23.43
N GLN A 59 -3.26 -13.91 23.09
CA GLN A 59 -2.49 -13.22 22.06
C GLN A 59 -3.06 -13.47 20.67
N ILE A 60 -3.43 -14.71 20.35
CA ILE A 60 -4.01 -15.10 19.06
C ILE A 60 -5.35 -14.38 18.86
N GLN A 61 -6.23 -14.43 19.87
CA GLN A 61 -7.54 -13.78 19.85
C GLN A 61 -7.42 -12.27 19.70
N ARG A 62 -6.44 -11.62 20.35
CA ARG A 62 -6.17 -10.19 20.12
C ARG A 62 -5.80 -9.89 18.68
N MET A 63 -4.96 -10.70 18.04
CA MET A 63 -4.61 -10.49 16.62
C MET A 63 -5.81 -10.67 15.69
N GLN A 64 -6.64 -11.69 15.92
CA GLN A 64 -7.88 -11.92 15.17
C GLN A 64 -8.89 -10.77 15.35
N ALA A 65 -9.00 -10.23 16.56
CA ALA A 65 -9.84 -9.07 16.83
C ALA A 65 -9.34 -7.83 16.06
N VAL A 66 -8.03 -7.55 16.07
CA VAL A 66 -7.46 -6.45 15.25
C VAL A 66 -7.74 -6.64 13.76
N SER A 67 -7.59 -7.87 13.25
CA SER A 67 -7.93 -8.18 11.85
C SER A 67 -9.40 -7.83 11.54
N THR A 68 -10.31 -8.23 12.43
CA THR A 68 -11.75 -7.96 12.30
C THR A 68 -12.04 -6.47 12.29
N GLU A 69 -11.47 -5.71 13.23
CA GLU A 69 -11.65 -4.27 13.33
C GLU A 69 -11.15 -3.53 12.07
N PHE A 70 -10.00 -3.92 11.51
CA PHE A 70 -9.56 -3.36 10.24
C PHE A 70 -10.55 -3.58 9.10
N LYS A 71 -11.16 -4.77 8.99
CA LYS A 71 -12.20 -5.03 7.98
C LYS A 71 -13.42 -4.15 8.19
N ILE A 72 -13.87 -4.01 9.44
CA ILE A 72 -15.01 -3.15 9.81
C ILE A 72 -14.74 -1.70 9.39
N HIS A 73 -13.53 -1.20 9.62
CA HIS A 73 -13.15 0.17 9.23
C HIS A 73 -12.90 0.35 7.73
N ALA A 74 -12.51 -0.71 7.02
CA ALA A 74 -12.20 -0.66 5.59
C ALA A 74 -13.44 -0.42 4.73
N VAL A 75 -14.59 -1.01 5.08
CA VAL A 75 -15.85 -0.90 4.31
C VAL A 75 -16.36 0.55 4.19
N PRO A 76 -16.60 1.31 5.28
CA PRO A 76 -17.04 2.70 5.17
C PRO A 76 -15.98 3.58 4.48
N ARG A 77 -14.71 3.21 4.57
CA ARG A 77 -13.64 3.88 3.84
C ARG A 77 -13.74 3.63 2.33
N ALA A 78 -13.98 2.39 1.91
CA ALA A 78 -14.19 2.03 0.50
C ALA A 78 -15.42 2.75 -0.07
N GLU A 79 -16.50 2.88 0.71
CA GLU A 79 -17.67 3.67 0.31
C GLU A 79 -17.29 5.13 0.07
N THR A 80 -16.55 5.74 0.99
CA THR A 80 -16.07 7.14 0.86
C THR A 80 -15.12 7.32 -0.34
N GLU A 81 -14.39 6.27 -0.70
CA GLU A 81 -13.50 6.21 -1.86
C GLU A 81 -14.23 5.87 -3.17
N GLY A 82 -15.55 5.74 -3.14
CA GLY A 82 -16.40 5.57 -4.32
C GLY A 82 -16.42 4.16 -4.91
N LYS A 83 -16.13 3.14 -4.10
CA LYS A 83 -16.24 1.73 -4.55
C LYS A 83 -17.73 1.36 -4.69
N ALA A 84 -18.08 0.73 -5.81
CA ALA A 84 -19.48 0.46 -6.16
C ALA A 84 -20.15 -0.58 -5.24
N ASP A 85 -19.40 -1.56 -4.76
CA ASP A 85 -19.80 -2.54 -3.75
C ASP A 85 -18.69 -2.62 -2.69
N PRO A 86 -18.71 -1.76 -1.66
CA PRO A 86 -17.63 -1.66 -0.68
C PRO A 86 -17.39 -2.97 0.07
N ASP A 87 -18.44 -3.71 0.43
CA ASP A 87 -18.32 -4.98 1.14
C ASP A 87 -17.65 -6.05 0.28
N GLN A 88 -18.13 -6.25 -0.96
CA GLN A 88 -17.54 -7.22 -1.87
C GLN A 88 -16.11 -6.83 -2.24
N PHE A 89 -15.85 -5.53 -2.47
CA PHE A 89 -14.53 -5.01 -2.76
C PHE A 89 -13.54 -5.32 -1.63
N ILE A 90 -13.89 -5.01 -0.37
CA ILE A 90 -13.03 -5.30 0.79
C ILE A 90 -12.85 -6.80 1.00
N ALA A 91 -13.89 -7.61 0.81
CA ALA A 91 -13.80 -9.05 0.93
C ALA A 91 -12.81 -9.65 -0.09
N GLN A 92 -12.83 -9.18 -1.34
CA GLN A 92 -11.90 -9.60 -2.40
C GLN A 92 -10.47 -9.19 -2.07
N ILE A 93 -10.23 -7.90 -1.75
CA ILE A 93 -8.89 -7.42 -1.38
C ILE A 93 -8.34 -8.20 -0.18
N TYR A 94 -9.15 -8.42 0.86
CA TYR A 94 -8.73 -9.21 2.02
C TYR A 94 -8.35 -10.64 1.62
N ALA A 95 -9.16 -11.32 0.81
CA ALA A 95 -8.88 -12.70 0.38
C ALA A 95 -7.56 -12.79 -0.42
N ASP A 96 -7.38 -11.90 -1.39
CA ASP A 96 -6.18 -11.84 -2.24
C ASP A 96 -4.94 -11.56 -1.40
N LYS A 97 -5.02 -10.57 -0.50
CA LYS A 97 -3.91 -10.21 0.39
C LYS A 97 -3.63 -11.29 1.42
N ARG A 98 -4.65 -11.98 1.93
CA ARG A 98 -4.49 -13.08 2.89
C ARG A 98 -3.69 -14.23 2.27
N LEU A 99 -3.98 -14.58 1.03
CA LEU A 99 -3.21 -15.58 0.28
C LEU A 99 -1.76 -15.11 0.06
N TYR A 100 -1.57 -13.90 -0.46
CA TYR A 100 -0.24 -13.32 -0.69
C TYR A 100 0.63 -13.32 0.58
N TRP A 101 0.06 -12.86 1.70
CA TRP A 101 0.78 -12.81 2.96
C TRP A 101 1.00 -14.19 3.57
N ALA A 102 0.06 -15.14 3.42
CA ALA A 102 0.25 -16.51 3.88
C ALA A 102 1.41 -17.20 3.16
N GLU A 103 1.46 -17.12 1.83
CA GLU A 103 2.58 -17.64 1.03
C GLU A 103 3.90 -17.01 1.50
N ARG A 104 3.93 -15.68 1.65
CA ARG A 104 5.13 -14.98 2.08
C ARG A 104 5.60 -15.32 3.50
N TRP A 105 4.68 -15.68 4.40
CA TRP A 105 4.98 -15.97 5.81
C TRP A 105 5.26 -17.44 6.08
N PHE A 106 4.65 -18.35 5.31
CA PHE A 106 4.70 -19.79 5.52
C PHE A 106 5.45 -20.56 4.43
N ASP A 107 5.53 -20.05 3.20
CA ASP A 107 6.32 -20.67 2.13
C ASP A 107 7.80 -20.29 2.26
N SER A 108 8.47 -21.05 3.12
CA SER A 108 9.88 -20.92 3.46
C SER A 108 10.73 -21.94 2.71
N SER A 109 10.92 -21.78 1.40
CA SER A 109 12.10 -22.36 0.74
C SER A 109 13.35 -21.57 1.20
N ASP A 110 13.69 -21.69 2.49
CA ASP A 110 14.79 -21.21 3.35
C ASP A 110 15.47 -19.83 3.14
N PHE A 111 15.46 -19.23 1.94
CA PHE A 111 16.08 -17.93 1.65
C PHE A 111 15.07 -16.81 1.37
N SER A 112 13.84 -17.14 0.94
CA SER A 112 12.78 -16.16 0.67
C SER A 112 12.31 -15.45 1.94
N PHE A 113 12.18 -16.18 3.05
CA PHE A 113 11.79 -15.61 4.34
C PHE A 113 12.74 -14.51 4.81
N LEU A 114 14.06 -14.75 4.72
CA LEU A 114 15.08 -13.75 5.08
C LEU A 114 15.06 -12.54 4.15
N ALA A 115 14.89 -12.78 2.85
CA ALA A 115 14.78 -11.70 1.86
C ALA A 115 13.55 -10.81 2.12
N ASN A 116 12.48 -11.41 2.64
CA ASN A 116 11.20 -10.74 2.86
C ASN A 116 11.04 -10.14 4.27
N PHE A 117 11.93 -10.47 5.20
CA PHE A 117 11.81 -10.14 6.62
C PHE A 117 11.74 -8.63 6.90
N SER A 118 12.57 -7.83 6.22
CA SER A 118 12.58 -6.37 6.40
C SER A 118 11.25 -5.75 5.99
N GLU A 119 10.73 -6.12 4.83
CA GLU A 119 9.44 -5.64 4.33
C GLU A 119 8.28 -6.13 5.20
N ASN A 120 8.31 -7.36 5.70
CA ASN A 120 7.30 -7.88 6.64
C ASN A 120 7.25 -7.04 7.93
N ILE A 121 8.42 -6.64 8.45
CA ILE A 121 8.51 -5.74 9.61
C ILE A 121 7.94 -4.37 9.27
N GLU A 122 8.29 -3.79 8.12
CA GLU A 122 7.79 -2.47 7.73
C GLU A 122 6.27 -2.46 7.56
N TRP A 123 5.69 -3.51 6.98
CA TRP A 123 4.24 -3.67 6.91
C TRP A 123 3.59 -3.82 8.29
N THR A 124 4.21 -4.57 9.20
CA THR A 124 3.71 -4.68 10.58
C THR A 124 3.73 -3.32 11.30
N LYS A 125 4.80 -2.53 11.12
CA LYS A 125 4.89 -1.17 11.66
C LYS A 125 3.87 -0.23 11.03
N TYR A 126 3.69 -0.31 9.72
CA TYR A 126 2.71 0.47 8.98
C TYR A 126 1.30 0.18 9.49
N CYS A 127 0.93 -1.09 9.62
CA CYS A 127 -0.38 -1.48 10.15
C CYS A 127 -0.57 -1.05 11.61
N ALA A 128 0.47 -1.13 12.45
CA ALA A 128 0.39 -0.61 13.80
C ALA A 128 0.17 0.92 13.83
N SER A 129 0.83 1.68 12.94
CA SER A 129 0.65 3.13 12.79
C SER A 129 -0.75 3.47 12.27
N MET A 130 -1.20 2.78 11.23
CA MET A 130 -2.51 2.93 10.63
C MET A 130 -3.62 2.63 11.64
N GLY A 131 -3.48 1.54 12.40
CA GLY A 131 -4.48 1.15 13.39
C GLY A 131 -4.63 2.21 14.48
N LYS A 132 -3.53 2.83 14.92
CA LYS A 132 -3.58 3.98 15.85
C LYS A 132 -4.26 5.20 15.22
N HIS A 133 -3.94 5.50 13.97
CA HIS A 133 -4.47 6.67 13.28
C HIS A 133 -5.99 6.58 13.06
N TYR A 134 -6.49 5.39 12.72
CA TYR A 134 -7.92 5.18 12.43
C TYR A 134 -8.72 4.58 13.59
N GLY A 135 -8.13 4.43 14.77
CA GLY A 135 -8.83 4.01 15.99
C GLY A 135 -9.12 2.50 16.10
N VAL A 136 -8.45 1.68 15.28
CA VAL A 136 -8.46 0.21 15.39
C VAL A 136 -7.58 -0.27 16.54
N LEU A 137 -6.52 0.49 16.88
CA LEU A 137 -5.60 0.19 17.97
C LEU A 137 -5.51 1.34 18.99
N PRO A 138 -5.34 1.04 20.29
CA PRO A 138 -5.45 -0.29 20.89
C PRO A 138 -6.90 -0.80 20.80
N LEU A 139 -7.08 -2.13 20.83
CA LEU A 139 -8.41 -2.70 21.01
C LEU A 139 -8.99 -2.19 22.33
N LYS A 140 -10.24 -1.69 22.30
CA LYS A 140 -10.94 -1.13 23.46
C LYS A 140 -11.50 -2.21 24.37
#